data_AF-A0A0D8I617-F1
#
_entry.id   AF-A0A0D8I617-F1
#
_cell.length_a   1.000
_cell.length_b   1.000
_cell.length_c   1.000
_cell.angle_alpha   90.00
_cell.angle_beta   90.00
_cell.angle_gamma   90.00
#
_symmetry.space_group_name_H-M   'P 1'
#
loop_
_entity.id
_entity.type
_entity.pdbx_description
1 polymer ?
#
loop_
_entity_poly.entity_id
_entity_poly.type
_entity_poly.pdbx_seq_one_letter_code
_entity_poly.pdbx_strand_id
1 'polypeptide(L)'
;MELRNALEENEDISSKVTLEFYNSTLKKKQKITWNNFHYEIDEYGDCYSYVKNKSPQHPICIAGKIRSITEPKPEYDFYSIKLEPPKPMNEKGAYKIPVIEIKVQNKKMDNMIRNQVGKNILIYCKFWALEPQSWKEDKYHFLNIKGNLVHKNQALIFDEKDYD
;
A
#
# COMPACT_ATOMS: atom_id res chain seq x y z
N MET A 1 1.71 -6.08 15.22
CA MET A 1 2.99 -6.42 14.58
C MET A 1 3.53 -7.78 15.03
N GLU A 2 3.03 -8.36 16.12
CA GLU A 2 3.44 -9.70 16.58
C GLU A 2 3.40 -10.79 15.50
N LEU A 3 2.32 -10.87 14.70
CA LEU A 3 2.23 -11.84 13.61
C LEU A 3 3.24 -11.56 12.48
N ARG A 4 3.52 -10.28 12.18
CA ARG A 4 4.53 -9.92 11.17
C ARG A 4 5.91 -10.36 11.65
N ASN A 5 6.31 -9.96 12.85
CA ASN A 5 7.62 -10.27 13.43
C ASN A 5 7.83 -11.80 13.51
N ALA A 6 6.80 -12.55 13.92
CA ALA A 6 6.87 -14.02 13.96
C ALA A 6 7.01 -14.70 12.58
N LEU A 7 6.60 -14.04 11.50
CA LEU A 7 6.68 -14.58 10.14
C LEU A 7 7.94 -14.15 9.39
N GLU A 8 8.52 -13.00 9.73
CA GLU A 8 9.80 -12.54 9.17
C GLU A 8 10.98 -13.41 9.64
N GLU A 9 10.91 -13.96 10.85
CA GLU A 9 11.91 -14.88 11.38
C GLU A 9 11.85 -16.28 10.74
N ASN A 10 10.81 -16.58 9.93
CA ASN A 10 10.60 -17.92 9.37
C ASN A 10 9.85 -17.92 8.02
N GLU A 11 10.61 -17.79 6.93
CA GLU A 11 10.11 -17.76 5.55
C GLU A 11 9.30 -19.02 5.16
N ASP A 12 9.66 -20.17 5.73
CA ASP A 12 8.97 -21.45 5.55
C ASP A 12 7.56 -21.46 6.18
N ILE A 13 7.31 -20.62 7.18
CA ILE A 13 6.01 -20.45 7.83
C ILE A 13 5.19 -19.38 7.10
N SER A 14 5.79 -18.26 6.71
CA SER A 14 5.09 -17.18 6.00
C SER A 14 4.43 -17.67 4.70
N SER A 15 5.13 -18.54 3.95
CA SER A 15 4.62 -19.16 2.73
C SER A 15 3.42 -20.10 2.95
N LYS A 16 3.22 -20.59 4.19
CA LYS A 16 2.12 -21.50 4.57
C LYS A 16 0.97 -20.78 5.28
N VAL A 17 1.21 -19.58 5.81
CA VAL A 17 0.16 -18.79 6.46
C VAL A 17 -0.83 -18.27 5.42
N THR A 18 -2.10 -18.59 5.66
CA THR A 18 -3.21 -18.06 4.87
C THR A 18 -4.19 -17.32 5.77
N LEU A 19 -4.62 -16.17 5.30
CA LEU A 19 -5.65 -15.36 5.92
C LEU A 19 -6.98 -15.68 5.23
N GLU A 20 -8.02 -15.90 6.01
CA GLU A 20 -9.37 -16.11 5.50
C GLU A 20 -10.22 -14.87 5.78
N PHE A 21 -10.89 -14.36 4.75
CA PHE A 21 -11.80 -13.22 4.89
C PHE A 21 -13.11 -13.50 4.15
N TYR A 22 -14.19 -12.92 4.67
CA TYR A 22 -15.49 -12.99 4.00
C TYR A 22 -15.56 -11.92 2.91
N ASN A 23 -15.69 -12.35 1.66
CA ASN A 23 -15.95 -11.44 0.55
C ASN A 23 -17.46 -11.21 0.44
N SER A 24 -17.91 -10.02 0.79
CA SER A 24 -19.32 -9.64 0.73
C SER A 24 -19.88 -9.55 -0.69
N THR A 25 -19.06 -9.17 -1.67
CA THR A 25 -19.43 -9.11 -3.09
C THR A 25 -19.70 -10.50 -3.67
N LEU A 26 -18.83 -11.46 -3.38
CA LEU A 26 -18.93 -12.84 -3.86
C LEU A 26 -19.73 -13.75 -2.91
N LYS A 27 -20.15 -13.21 -1.76
CA LYS A 27 -20.85 -13.93 -0.67
C LYS A 27 -20.16 -15.24 -0.26
N LYS A 28 -18.83 -15.26 -0.23
CA LYS A 28 -18.05 -16.45 0.13
C LYS A 28 -16.76 -16.10 0.85
N LYS A 29 -16.24 -17.06 1.61
CA LYS A 29 -14.89 -16.99 2.17
C LYS A 29 -13.87 -17.06 1.04
N GLN A 30 -12.84 -16.25 1.15
CA GLN A 30 -11.66 -16.27 0.28
C GLN A 30 -10.42 -16.37 1.15
N LYS A 31 -9.39 -17.02 0.61
CA LYS A 31 -8.11 -17.20 1.27
C LYS A 31 -7.03 -16.46 0.50
N ILE A 32 -6.09 -15.90 1.24
CA ILE A 32 -4.90 -15.24 0.69
C ILE A 32 -3.67 -15.67 1.48
N THR A 33 -2.57 -15.94 0.77
CA THR A 33 -1.28 -16.19 1.41
C THR A 33 -0.71 -14.90 1.98
N TRP A 34 0.09 -15.00 3.04
CA TRP A 34 0.73 -13.83 3.64
C TRP A 34 1.48 -12.96 2.63
N ASN A 35 2.25 -13.57 1.72
CA ASN A 35 3.04 -12.88 0.69
C ASN A 35 2.18 -12.14 -0.35
N ASN A 36 0.90 -12.47 -0.48
CA ASN A 36 -0.02 -11.71 -1.33
C ASN A 36 -0.83 -10.68 -0.55
N PHE A 37 -0.77 -10.74 0.79
CA PHE A 37 -1.50 -9.90 1.71
C PHE A 37 -0.68 -8.71 2.20
N HIS A 38 0.57 -8.91 2.62
CA HIS A 38 1.43 -7.87 3.18
C HIS A 38 2.54 -7.52 2.21
N TYR A 39 2.80 -6.23 2.01
CA TYR A 39 3.86 -5.73 1.14
C TYR A 39 4.64 -4.60 1.82
N GLU A 40 5.96 -4.70 1.78
CA GLU A 40 6.89 -3.64 2.15
C GLU A 40 7.41 -2.87 0.93
N ILE A 41 8.20 -1.82 1.18
CA ILE A 41 8.67 -0.90 0.13
C ILE A 41 9.36 -1.61 -1.03
N ASP A 42 10.20 -2.61 -0.75
CA ASP A 42 10.93 -3.37 -1.76
C ASP A 42 10.03 -4.32 -2.57
N GLU A 43 8.83 -4.63 -2.06
CA GLU A 43 7.85 -5.53 -2.66
C GLU A 43 6.75 -4.76 -3.42
N TYR A 44 6.81 -3.43 -3.50
CA TYR A 44 5.77 -2.64 -4.18
C TYR A 44 5.62 -2.99 -5.68
N GLY A 45 6.67 -3.50 -6.32
CA GLY A 45 6.61 -4.01 -7.70
C GLY A 45 5.71 -5.24 -7.82
N ASP A 46 5.83 -6.17 -6.87
CA ASP A 46 4.99 -7.36 -6.78
C ASP A 46 3.57 -6.98 -6.38
N CYS A 47 3.41 -6.04 -5.45
CA CYS A 47 2.11 -5.47 -5.11
C CYS A 47 1.39 -4.91 -6.33
N TYR A 48 2.07 -4.13 -7.18
CA TYR A 48 1.47 -3.60 -8.41
C TYR A 48 1.02 -4.73 -9.33
N SER A 49 1.90 -5.72 -9.57
CA SER A 49 1.62 -6.86 -10.45
C SER A 49 0.43 -7.68 -9.93
N TYR A 50 0.36 -7.91 -8.62
CA TYR A 50 -0.74 -8.60 -7.98
C TYR A 50 -2.06 -7.83 -8.13
N VAL A 51 -2.08 -6.56 -7.75
CA VAL A 51 -3.29 -5.72 -7.80
C VAL A 51 -3.78 -5.54 -9.24
N LYS A 52 -2.87 -5.31 -10.19
CA LYS A 52 -3.19 -5.14 -11.61
C LYS A 52 -3.74 -6.42 -12.24
N ASN A 53 -3.04 -7.53 -12.10
CA ASN A 53 -3.34 -8.77 -12.83
C ASN A 53 -4.43 -9.60 -12.16
N LYS A 54 -4.52 -9.57 -10.82
CA LYS A 54 -5.52 -10.35 -10.07
C LYS A 54 -6.75 -9.54 -9.71
N SER A 55 -6.67 -8.20 -9.72
CA SER A 55 -7.79 -7.31 -9.37
C SER A 55 -8.51 -7.77 -8.09
N PRO A 56 -7.76 -7.93 -6.98
CA PRO A 56 -8.28 -8.56 -5.77
C PRO A 56 -9.51 -7.82 -5.23
N GLN A 57 -10.50 -8.58 -4.80
CA GLN A 57 -11.72 -8.04 -4.18
C GLN A 57 -11.60 -7.93 -2.66
N HIS A 58 -10.39 -8.11 -2.14
CA HIS A 58 -10.09 -8.10 -0.72
C HIS A 58 -9.08 -7.01 -0.39
N PRO A 59 -9.04 -6.58 0.88
CA PRO A 59 -7.99 -5.70 1.32
C PRO A 59 -6.63 -6.40 1.34
N ILE A 60 -5.59 -5.61 1.17
CA ILE A 60 -4.19 -5.99 1.40
C ILE A 60 -3.57 -4.94 2.34
N CYS A 61 -2.44 -5.30 2.94
CA CYS A 61 -1.66 -4.46 3.82
C CYS A 61 -0.41 -3.96 3.09
N ILE A 62 -0.18 -2.66 3.11
CA ILE A 62 1.00 -2.02 2.54
C ILE A 62 1.69 -1.22 3.64
N ALA A 63 2.96 -1.53 3.88
CA ALA A 63 3.82 -0.84 4.83
C ALA A 63 4.78 0.10 4.09
N GLY A 64 4.99 1.29 4.62
CA GLY A 64 6.04 2.17 4.11
C GLY A 64 6.11 3.51 4.84
N LYS A 65 6.94 4.40 4.31
CA LYS A 65 7.18 5.72 4.89
C LYS A 65 6.40 6.80 4.17
N ILE A 66 5.81 7.74 4.90
CA ILE A 66 5.02 8.84 4.33
C ILE A 66 5.98 9.86 3.71
N ARG A 67 6.04 9.89 2.37
CA ARG A 67 6.84 10.87 1.63
C ARG A 67 6.20 12.25 1.61
N SER A 68 4.89 12.31 1.39
CA SER A 68 4.18 13.58 1.25
C SER A 68 2.70 13.43 1.56
N ILE A 69 2.12 14.47 2.12
CA ILE A 69 0.68 14.59 2.34
C ILE A 69 0.20 15.81 1.57
N THR A 70 -0.81 15.62 0.72
CA THR A 70 -1.51 16.70 0.01
C THR A 70 -2.76 17.05 0.78
N GLU A 71 -2.91 18.34 1.13
CA GLU A 71 -4.09 18.84 1.84
C GLU A 71 -5.33 18.92 0.93
N PRO A 72 -6.54 18.88 1.52
CA PRO A 72 -7.76 19.19 0.81
C PRO A 72 -7.69 20.56 0.11
N LYS A 73 -8.17 20.59 -1.13
CA LYS A 73 -8.33 21.81 -1.94
C LYS A 73 -9.82 22.00 -2.27
N PRO A 74 -10.26 23.19 -2.70
CA PRO A 74 -11.66 23.41 -3.11
C PRO A 74 -12.16 22.41 -4.15
N GLU A 75 -11.29 21.93 -5.05
CA GLU A 75 -11.63 20.94 -6.08
C GLU A 75 -11.50 19.49 -5.59
N TYR A 76 -10.85 19.27 -4.44
CA TYR A 76 -10.59 17.95 -3.88
C TYR A 76 -10.60 17.97 -2.34
N ASP A 77 -11.74 17.61 -1.76
CA ASP A 77 -12.04 17.79 -0.33
C ASP A 77 -11.45 16.71 0.61
N PHE A 78 -10.35 16.07 0.19
CA PHE A 78 -9.74 14.96 0.93
C PHE A 78 -8.21 15.08 1.00
N TYR A 79 -7.63 14.56 2.08
CA TYR A 79 -6.20 14.34 2.16
C TYR A 79 -5.76 13.25 1.19
N SER A 80 -4.55 13.38 0.64
CA SER A 80 -3.88 12.32 -0.11
C SER A 80 -2.49 12.05 0.46
N ILE A 81 -2.18 10.79 0.72
CA ILE A 81 -0.91 10.32 1.27
C ILE A 81 -0.14 9.63 0.14
N LYS A 82 1.13 10.01 -0.06
CA LYS A 82 2.04 9.27 -0.94
C LYS A 82 3.16 8.66 -0.13
N LEU A 83 3.42 7.39 -0.40
CA LEU A 83 4.53 6.67 0.23
C LEU A 83 5.84 6.93 -0.51
N GLU A 84 6.96 6.74 0.17
CA GLU A 84 8.27 6.71 -0.47
C GLU A 84 8.30 5.57 -1.51
N PRO A 85 8.71 5.86 -2.75
CA PRO A 85 8.86 4.81 -3.75
C PRO A 85 10.15 4.02 -3.48
N PRO A 86 10.20 2.72 -3.86
CA PRO A 86 11.44 1.98 -3.85
C PRO A 86 12.42 2.56 -4.88
N LYS A 87 13.66 2.04 -4.85
CA LYS A 87 14.64 2.32 -5.90
C LYS A 87 14.05 1.93 -7.27
N PRO A 88 14.19 2.79 -8.30
CA PRO A 88 13.70 2.47 -9.64
C PRO A 88 14.31 1.17 -10.17
N MET A 89 13.47 0.26 -10.67
CA MET A 89 13.91 -1.00 -11.29
C MET A 89 14.23 -0.75 -12.76
N ASN A 90 15.46 -1.05 -13.19
CA ASN A 90 15.83 -0.95 -14.60
C ASN A 90 15.47 -2.24 -15.33
N GLU A 91 14.60 -2.13 -16.33
CA GLU A 91 14.26 -3.19 -17.25
C GLU A 91 14.53 -2.73 -18.68
N LYS A 92 15.54 -3.32 -19.33
CA LYS A 92 15.86 -3.09 -20.74
C LYS A 92 16.04 -1.60 -21.11
N GLY A 93 16.57 -0.80 -20.19
CA GLY A 93 16.84 0.63 -20.43
C GLY A 93 15.71 1.57 -20.01
N ALA A 94 14.57 1.05 -19.56
CA ALA A 94 13.48 1.81 -18.95
C ALA A 94 13.42 1.56 -17.44
N TYR A 95 13.02 2.57 -16.68
CA TYR A 95 12.91 2.51 -15.22
C TYR A 95 11.45 2.37 -14.80
N LYS A 96 11.13 1.30 -14.07
CA LYS A 96 9.81 1.11 -13.44
C LYS A 96 9.85 1.60 -12.00
N ILE A 97 8.86 2.41 -11.63
CA ILE A 97 8.75 3.02 -10.31
C ILE A 97 7.34 2.77 -9.75
N PRO A 98 7.18 1.81 -8.82
CA PRO A 98 5.97 1.70 -8.04
C PRO A 98 5.68 2.97 -7.25
N VAL A 99 4.46 3.48 -7.36
CA VAL A 99 4.01 4.67 -6.63
C VAL A 99 2.68 4.37 -5.97
N ILE A 100 2.63 4.54 -4.66
CA ILE A 100 1.42 4.30 -3.87
C ILE A 100 0.86 5.62 -3.40
N GLU A 101 -0.41 5.86 -3.74
CA GLU A 101 -1.16 7.04 -3.28
C GLU A 101 -2.49 6.62 -2.66
N ILE A 102 -2.76 7.13 -1.46
CA ILE A 102 -3.90 6.75 -0.64
C ILE A 102 -4.74 7.98 -0.35
N LYS A 103 -6.01 7.92 -0.72
CA LYS A 103 -6.97 9.00 -0.46
C LYS A 103 -7.65 8.77 0.88
N VAL A 104 -7.74 9.80 1.71
CA VAL A 104 -8.36 9.74 3.03
C VAL A 104 -9.79 10.28 2.92
N GLN A 105 -10.73 9.37 2.67
CA GLN A 105 -12.14 9.69 2.42
C GLN A 105 -12.97 9.77 3.71
N ASN A 106 -12.37 10.29 4.78
CA ASN A 106 -13.05 10.49 6.04
C ASN A 106 -12.43 11.67 6.80
N LYS A 107 -13.13 12.81 6.84
CA LYS A 107 -12.67 14.04 7.49
C LYS A 107 -12.35 13.87 8.97
N LYS A 108 -12.93 12.87 9.65
CA LYS A 108 -12.61 12.58 11.06
C LYS A 108 -11.18 12.05 11.24
N MET A 109 -10.53 11.63 10.16
CA MET A 109 -9.15 11.15 10.15
C MET A 109 -8.14 12.27 9.87
N ASP A 110 -8.58 13.47 9.50
CA ASP A 110 -7.70 14.59 9.14
C ASP A 110 -6.60 14.84 10.18
N ASN A 111 -6.97 14.94 11.47
CA ASN A 111 -6.01 15.19 12.54
C ASN A 111 -5.02 14.04 12.74
N MET A 112 -5.42 12.80 12.40
CA MET A 112 -4.55 11.63 12.47
C MET A 112 -3.49 11.66 11.34
N ILE A 113 -3.81 12.28 10.20
CA ILE A 113 -2.97 12.28 9.00
C ILE A 113 -2.13 13.55 8.87
N ARG A 114 -2.65 14.71 9.30
CA ARG A 114 -1.93 15.99 9.22
C ARG A 114 -0.57 15.88 9.92
N ASN A 115 0.45 16.45 9.30
CA ASN A 115 1.83 16.52 9.82
C ASN A 115 2.52 15.17 10.09
N GLN A 116 2.13 14.08 9.43
CA GLN A 116 2.77 12.76 9.57
C GLN A 116 3.84 12.46 8.50
N VAL A 117 4.27 13.47 7.73
CA VAL A 117 5.35 13.30 6.74
C VAL A 117 6.62 12.81 7.45
N GLY A 118 7.27 11.79 6.89
CA GLY A 118 8.45 11.15 7.44
C GLY A 118 8.18 10.01 8.42
N LYS A 119 6.93 9.78 8.84
CA LYS A 119 6.58 8.65 9.70
C LYS A 119 6.34 7.36 8.92
N ASN A 120 6.45 6.22 9.60
CA ASN A 120 6.04 4.94 9.06
C ASN A 120 4.52 4.77 9.17
N ILE A 121 3.94 4.09 8.18
CA ILE A 121 2.52 3.80 8.12
C ILE A 121 2.28 2.39 7.60
N LEU A 122 1.36 1.69 8.24
CA LEU A 122 0.74 0.45 7.76
C LEU A 122 -0.67 0.78 7.30
N ILE A 123 -1.01 0.41 6.06
CA ILE A 123 -2.30 0.71 5.44
C ILE A 123 -2.97 -0.59 5.06
N TYR A 124 -4.16 -0.83 5.60
CA TYR A 124 -4.98 -2.01 5.33
C TYR A 124 -6.29 -1.61 4.63
N CYS A 125 -6.31 -1.71 3.31
CA CYS A 125 -7.50 -1.40 2.52
C CYS A 125 -7.49 -2.12 1.16
N LYS A 126 -8.56 -1.91 0.38
CA LYS A 126 -8.61 -2.36 -1.00
C LYS A 126 -7.83 -1.39 -1.90
N PHE A 127 -6.93 -1.93 -2.70
CA PHE A 127 -6.15 -1.18 -3.67
C PHE A 127 -6.55 -1.53 -5.10
N TRP A 128 -6.26 -0.62 -6.02
CA TRP A 128 -6.36 -0.83 -7.47
C TRP A 128 -5.17 -0.20 -8.17
N ALA A 129 -4.79 -0.77 -9.32
CA ALA A 129 -3.69 -0.29 -10.12
C ALA A 129 -4.21 0.49 -11.34
N LEU A 130 -3.55 1.58 -11.69
CA LEU A 130 -3.78 2.30 -12.93
C LEU A 130 -2.82 1.79 -14.02
N GLU A 131 -3.09 2.15 -15.27
CA GLU A 131 -2.11 1.94 -16.34
C GLU A 131 -0.80 2.67 -16.00
N PRO A 132 0.36 2.09 -16.39
CA PRO A 132 1.64 2.74 -16.23
C PRO A 132 1.62 4.12 -16.90
N GLN A 133 2.12 5.12 -16.19
CA GLN A 133 2.28 6.46 -16.75
C GLN A 133 3.74 6.64 -17.18
N SER A 134 3.96 6.93 -18.46
CA SER A 134 5.29 7.18 -19.00
C SER A 134 5.75 8.63 -18.79
N TRP A 135 7.05 8.81 -18.64
CA TRP A 135 7.69 10.11 -18.55
C TRP A 135 9.09 10.10 -19.19
N LYS A 136 9.50 11.27 -19.72
CA LYS A 136 10.76 11.45 -20.48
C LYS A 136 10.95 10.40 -21.57
N GLU A 137 10.15 10.47 -22.64
CA GLU A 137 10.28 9.59 -23.81
C GLU A 137 10.29 8.10 -23.42
N ASP A 138 9.31 7.69 -22.60
CA ASP A 138 9.17 6.32 -22.10
C ASP A 138 10.35 5.77 -21.27
N LYS A 139 11.27 6.63 -20.84
CA LYS A 139 12.39 6.21 -19.98
C LYS A 139 11.94 5.84 -18.57
N TYR A 140 10.86 6.43 -18.07
CA TYR A 140 10.32 6.15 -16.74
C TYR A 140 8.86 5.76 -16.82
N HIS A 141 8.50 4.62 -16.22
CA HIS A 141 7.14 4.14 -16.11
C HIS A 141 6.71 4.09 -14.65
N PHE A 142 5.75 4.93 -14.29
CA PHE A 142 5.18 4.98 -12.95
C PHE A 142 4.06 3.94 -12.82
N LEU A 143 4.29 2.93 -11.98
CA LEU A 143 3.34 1.87 -11.69
C LEU A 143 2.44 2.31 -10.54
N ASN A 144 1.37 3.02 -10.89
CA ASN A 144 0.52 3.71 -9.91
C ASN A 144 -0.46 2.73 -9.23
N ILE A 145 -0.34 2.60 -7.92
CA ILE A 145 -1.28 1.91 -7.03
C ILE A 145 -2.06 2.96 -6.24
N LYS A 146 -3.38 2.81 -6.19
CA LYS A 146 -4.29 3.70 -5.47
C LYS A 146 -5.09 2.94 -4.43
N GLY A 147 -5.37 3.60 -3.31
CA GLY A 147 -6.22 3.06 -2.25
C GLY A 147 -7.07 4.15 -1.61
N ASN A 148 -8.11 3.75 -0.86
CA ASN A 148 -8.94 4.64 -0.06
C ASN A 148 -8.92 4.22 1.41
N LEU A 149 -8.71 5.18 2.30
CA LEU A 149 -8.93 5.07 3.74
C LEU A 149 -10.28 5.68 4.08
N VAL A 150 -11.20 4.87 4.61
CA VAL A 150 -12.55 5.31 5.01
C VAL A 150 -12.75 5.21 6.53
N HIS A 151 -11.88 4.50 7.23
CA HIS A 151 -11.95 4.30 8.68
C HIS A 151 -10.57 4.32 9.34
N LYS A 152 -10.48 4.88 10.55
CA LYS A 152 -9.21 5.05 11.29
C LYS A 152 -8.45 3.73 11.51
N ASN A 153 -9.17 2.62 11.75
CA ASN A 153 -8.58 1.30 11.98
C ASN A 153 -7.92 0.68 10.73
N GLN A 154 -8.01 1.33 9.56
CA GLN A 154 -7.34 0.89 8.34
C GLN A 154 -5.91 1.45 8.22
N ALA A 155 -5.48 2.30 9.15
CA ALA A 155 -4.14 2.84 9.16
C ALA A 155 -3.55 2.80 10.56
N LEU A 156 -2.25 2.48 10.64
CA LEU A 156 -1.46 2.61 11.85
C LEU A 156 -0.21 3.42 11.50
N ILE A 157 0.01 4.53 12.19
CA ILE A 157 1.17 5.40 12.01
C ILE A 157 2.06 5.25 13.26
N PHE A 158 3.36 5.09 13.06
CA PHE A 158 4.32 4.79 14.12
C PHE A 158 5.70 5.35 13.79
N ASP A 159 6.54 5.53 14.82
CA ASP A 159 7.93 5.94 14.68
C ASP A 159 8.86 4.70 14.71
N GLU A 160 10.04 4.75 14.08
CA GLU A 160 11.00 3.62 14.08
C GLU A 160 11.47 3.24 15.50
N LYS A 161 11.46 4.20 16.43
CA LYS A 161 11.93 4.02 17.81
C LYS A 161 10.93 3.40 18.76
N ASP A 162 9.71 3.13 18.31
CA ASP A 162 8.66 2.59 19.20
C ASP A 162 8.85 1.09 19.51
N TYR A 163 9.90 0.45 19.01
CA TYR A 163 10.05 -1.01 18.99
C TYR A 163 11.48 -1.56 19.16
N ASP A 164 12.42 -0.78 19.73
CA ASP A 164 13.69 -1.33 20.28
C ASP A 164 13.47 -1.91 21.70
#